data_AF-B9RAL3-F1
#
_entry.id   AF-B9RAL3-F1
#
_cell.length_a   1.000
_cell.length_b   1.000
_cell.length_c   1.000
_cell.angle_alpha   90.00
_cell.angle_beta   90.00
_cell.angle_gamma   90.00
#
_symmetry.space_group_name_H-M   'P 1'
#
loop_
_entity.id
_entity.type
_entity.pdbx_description
1 polymer ?
#
loop_
_entity_poly.entity_id
_entity_poly.type
_entity_poly.pdbx_seq_one_letter_code
_entity_poly.pdbx_strand_id
1 'polypeptide(L)' 'MGKIKIGINGFGRIGRLVARVALQRDDVELVAVNDPFISTEYMTYMFKYDTVHGQWKHHELKIKDDKTTSLW' A
#
# COMPACT_ATOMS: atom_id res chain seq x y z
N MET A 1 2.56 7.13 -22.78
CA MET A 1 2.50 8.08 -21.66
C MET A 1 3.04 7.37 -20.42
N GLY A 2 3.87 8.00 -19.58
CA GLY A 2 4.34 7.38 -18.34
C GLY A 2 3.24 7.27 -17.28
N LYS A 3 3.35 6.31 -16.35
CA LYS A 3 2.44 6.20 -15.21
C LYS A 3 2.59 7.41 -14.28
N ILE A 4 1.49 7.87 -13.68
CA ILE A 4 1.50 8.93 -12.68
C ILE A 4 2.03 8.36 -11.37
N LYS A 5 3.16 8.88 -10.90
CA LYS A 5 3.78 8.45 -9.65
C LYS A 5 3.15 9.16 -8.47
N ILE A 6 2.72 8.39 -7.47
CA ILE A 6 2.09 8.91 -6.25
C ILE A 6 2.77 8.39 -4.99
N GLY A 7 2.75 9.21 -3.94
CA GLY A 7 3.15 8.82 -2.59
C GLY A 7 2.00 9.04 -1.60
N ILE A 8 1.95 8.25 -0.53
CA ILE A 8 0.93 8.35 0.51
C ILE A 8 1.61 8.73 1.84
N ASN A 9 1.13 9.81 2.47
CA ASN A 9 1.56 10.20 3.81
C ASN A 9 0.41 9.96 4.80
N GLY A 10 0.58 8.99 5.70
CA GLY A 10 -0.43 8.45 6.59
C GLY A 10 -1.09 7.19 6.03
N PHE A 11 -0.83 6.04 6.65
CA PHE A 11 -1.34 4.72 6.22
C PHE A 11 -2.55 4.24 7.04
N GLY A 12 -3.41 5.21 7.37
CA GLY A 12 -4.70 4.97 8.01
C GLY A 12 -5.77 4.43 7.05
N ARG A 13 -7.05 4.61 7.39
CA ARG A 13 -8.18 4.08 6.60
C ARG A 13 -8.14 4.55 5.14
N ILE A 14 -8.01 5.85 4.90
CA ILE A 14 -8.00 6.40 3.53
C ILE A 14 -6.72 6.02 2.79
N GLY A 15 -5.55 6.13 3.43
CA GLY A 15 -4.27 5.77 2.81
C GLY A 15 -4.26 4.34 2.29
N ARG A 16 -4.78 3.38 3.06
CA ARG A 16 -4.89 1.98 2.62
C ARG A 16 -5.85 1.79 1.46
N LEU A 17 -6.99 2.45 1.46
CA LEU A 17 -7.96 2.37 0.35
C LEU A 17 -7.41 2.98 -0.93
N VAL A 18 -6.73 4.13 -0.83
CA VAL A 18 -6.04 4.75 -1.96
C VAL A 18 -4.97 3.80 -2.51
N ALA A 19 -4.16 3.18 -1.64
CA ALA A 19 -3.18 2.19 -2.07
C ALA A 19 -3.83 1.00 -2.79
N ARG A 20 -4.94 0.46 -2.27
CA ARG A 20 -5.67 -0.66 -2.91
C ARG A 20 -6.16 -0.30 -4.30
N VAL A 21 -6.74 0.89 -4.48
CA VAL A 21 -7.22 1.35 -5.79
C VAL A 21 -6.05 1.65 -6.72
N ALA A 22 -4.99 2.29 -6.24
CA ALA A 22 -3.81 2.62 -7.04
C ALA A 22 -3.13 1.37 -7.62
N LEU A 23 -3.05 0.28 -6.85
CA LEU A 23 -2.47 -1.00 -7.32
C LEU A 23 -3.32 -1.73 -8.36
N GLN A 24 -4.56 -1.32 -8.58
CA GLN A 24 -5.45 -1.89 -9.61
C GLN A 24 -5.53 -1.03 -10.87
N ARG A 25 -4.81 0.10 -10.90
CA ARG A 25 -4.84 1.06 -11.99
C ARG A 25 -3.57 0.98 -12.82
N ASP A 26 -3.73 0.92 -14.13
CA ASP A 26 -2.61 0.87 -15.08
C ASP A 26 -1.93 2.22 -15.30
N ASP A 27 -2.62 3.31 -14.97
CA ASP A 27 -2.17 4.69 -15.17
C ASP A 27 -1.45 5.30 -13.95
N VAL A 28 -1.40 4.58 -12.82
CA VAL A 28 -0.83 5.04 -11.55
C VAL A 28 0.27 4.08 -11.07
N GLU A 29 1.30 4.64 -10.44
CA GLU A 29 2.38 3.92 -9.78
C GLU A 29 2.53 4.43 -8.35
N LEU A 30 2.24 3.59 -7.36
CA LEU A 30 2.46 3.92 -5.95
C LEU A 30 3.93 3.68 -5.59
N VAL A 31 4.69 4.77 -5.42
CA VAL A 31 6.15 4.70 -5.24
C VAL A 31 6.59 4.73 -3.79
N ALA A 32 5.78 5.30 -2.89
CA ALA A 32 6.14 5.43 -1.48
C ALA A 32 4.92 5.52 -0.57
N VAL A 33 5.08 5.00 0.65
CA VAL A 33 4.16 5.18 1.77
C VAL A 33 4.97 5.60 2.99
N ASN A 34 4.53 6.62 3.69
CA ASN A 34 5.15 7.09 4.93
C ASN A 34 4.12 7.12 6.06
N ASP A 35 4.41 6.50 7.20
CA ASP A 35 3.68 6.68 8.45
C ASP A 35 4.65 6.51 9.63
N PRO A 36 4.86 7.54 10.46
CA PRO A 36 5.85 7.48 11.54
C PRO A 36 5.38 6.62 12.73
N PHE A 37 4.12 6.19 12.76
CA PHE A 37 3.53 5.48 13.91
C PHE A 37 3.33 3.98 13.66
N ILE A 38 3.65 3.49 12.46
CA ILE A 38 3.33 2.12 12.05
C ILE A 38 4.55 1.46 11.41
N SER A 39 4.92 0.27 11.87
CA SER A 39 6.00 -0.52 11.25
C SER A 39 5.58 -1.09 9.90
N THR A 40 6.55 -1.39 9.06
CA THR A 40 6.37 -1.96 7.71
C THR A 40 5.60 -3.30 7.74
N GLU A 41 5.84 -4.12 8.77
CA GLU A 41 5.14 -5.39 9.01
C GLU A 41 3.67 -5.14 9.36
N TYR A 42 3.41 -4.17 10.25
CA TYR A 42 2.06 -3.84 10.66
C TYR A 42 1.28 -3.16 9.52
N MET A 43 1.91 -2.30 8.72
CA MET A 43 1.33 -1.78 7.48
C MET A 43 0.89 -2.92 6.55
N THR A 44 1.77 -3.88 6.32
CA THR A 44 1.50 -5.01 5.43
C THR A 44 0.34 -5.86 5.94
N TYR A 45 0.29 -6.11 7.25
CA TYR A 45 -0.82 -6.81 7.89
C TYR A 45 -2.14 -6.04 7.72
N MET A 46 -2.18 -4.75 8.06
CA MET A 46 -3.37 -3.91 7.93
C MET A 46 -3.82 -3.73 6.47
N PHE A 47 -2.87 -3.76 5.53
CA PHE A 47 -3.19 -3.73 4.11
C PHE A 47 -3.77 -5.07 3.65
N LYS A 48 -3.23 -6.20 4.12
CA LYS A 48 -3.70 -7.54 3.76
C LYS A 48 -5.09 -7.83 4.32
N TYR A 49 -5.37 -7.44 5.57
CA TYR A 49 -6.63 -7.73 6.25
C TYR A 49 -7.39 -6.44 6.55
N ASP A 50 -8.50 -6.22 5.83
CA ASP A 50 -9.43 -5.13 6.10
C ASP A 50 -10.81 -5.70 6.49
N THR A 51 -11.39 -5.21 7.57
CA THR A 51 -12.67 -5.74 8.09
C THR A 51 -13.87 -5.39 7.20
N VAL A 52 -13.83 -4.25 6.50
CA VAL A 52 -14.94 -3.78 5.66
C VAL A 52 -14.78 -4.26 4.22
N HIS A 53 -13.57 -4.16 3.69
CA HIS A 53 -13.26 -4.47 2.28
C HIS A 53 -12.66 -5.87 2.08
N GLY A 54 -12.51 -6.63 3.15
CA GLY A 54 -11.99 -7.98 3.13
C GLY A 54 -10.50 -8.06 2.84
N GLN A 55 -10.05 -9.31 2.65
CA GLN A 55 -8.65 -9.61 2.42
C GLN A 55 -8.19 -9.13 1.04
N TRP A 56 -6.95 -8.67 0.96
CA TRP A 56 -6.29 -8.41 -0.33
C TRP A 56 -5.98 -9.72 -1.04
N LYS A 57 -6.45 -9.89 -2.28
CA LYS A 57 -6.37 -11.15 -3.06
C LYS A 57 -5.65 -11.03 -4.40
N HIS A 58 -5.12 -9.86 -4.75
CA HIS A 58 -4.59 -9.63 -6.10
C HIS A 58 -3.13 -10.09 -6.21
N HIS A 59 -2.22 -9.37 -5.56
CA HIS A 59 -0.79 -9.63 -5.64
C HIS A 59 -0.20 -9.96 -4.27
N GLU A 60 0.88 -10.74 -4.27
CA GLU A 60 1.61 -11.10 -3.06
C GLU A 60 2.35 -9.88 -2.50
N LEU A 61 2.17 -9.61 -1.21
CA LEU A 61 2.84 -8.50 -0.53
C LEU A 61 4.19 -8.99 0.00
N LYS A 62 5.29 -8.34 -0.41
CA LYS A 62 6.64 -8.65 0.09
C LYS A 62 7.23 -7.45 0.80
N ILE A 63 7.65 -7.67 2.04
CA ILE A 63 8.46 -6.69 2.77
C ILE A 63 9.90 -6.95 2.39
N LYS A 64 10.57 -5.94 1.84
CA LYS A 64 11.97 -6.09 1.41
C LYS A 64 12.94 -5.61 2.48
N ASP A 65 12.58 -4.59 3.27
CA ASP A 65 13.38 -4.07 4.38
C ASP A 65 12.47 -3.43 5.44
N ASP A 66 12.92 -3.36 6.70
CA ASP A 66 12.21 -2.76 7.84
C ASP A 66 11.80 -1.28 7.63
N LYS A 67 12.34 -0.62 6.59
CA LYS A 67 12.05 0.76 6.21
C LYS A 67 11.30 0.92 4.88
N THR A 68 11.04 -0.17 4.16
CA THR A 68 10.44 -0.10 2.80
C THR A 68 9.50 -1.28 2.54
N THR A 69 8.20 -1.00 2.40
CA THR A 69 7.25 -1.95 1.80
C THR A 69 7.34 -1.83 0.28
N SER A 70 7.59 -2.93 -0.42
CA SER A 70 7.50 -2.96 -1.89
C SER A 70 6.23 -3.71 -2.30
N LEU A 71 5.32 -3.01 -2.99
CA LEU A 71 4.11 -3.58 -3.56
C LEU A 71 4.41 -3.88 -5.03
N TRP A 72 4.65 -5.16 -5.35
CA TRP A 72 4.81 -5.64 -6.72
C TRP A 72 3.59 -6.46 -7.13
#